data_AF-A0A091DVH9-F1
#
_entry.id   AF-A0A091DVH9-F1
#
_cell.length_a   1.000
_cell.length_b   1.000
_cell.length_c   1.000
_cell.angle_alpha   90.00
_cell.angle_beta   90.00
_cell.angle_gamma   90.00
#
_symmetry.space_group_name_H-M   'P 1'
#
loop_
_entity.id
_entity.type
_entity.pdbx_description
1 polymer ?
#
loop_
_entity_poly.entity_id
_entity_poly.type
_entity_poly.pdbx_seq_one_letter_code
_entity_poly.pdbx_strand_id
1 'polypeptide(L)'
;MGLQGDRQPAANSRGSEKMADGAVGKDKCGEPRLVSLPLSRIRVIMKSSPEVSSINQEALVLTAKATELFVQYLATYSYRHGSGKEKKALTYSDLANTAEESETFQFLADILPKKILASKYLKMLKEKREDDEANDDESDNDEAES
;
A
#
# COMPACT_ATOMS: atom_id res chain seq x y z
N MET A 1 59.14 7.19 -63.23
CA MET A 1 57.73 7.51 -63.54
C MET A 1 56.93 6.29 -63.13
N GLY A 2 56.16 6.22 -62.05
CA GLY A 2 55.39 7.25 -61.37
C GLY A 2 53.91 6.80 -61.42
N LEU A 3 53.27 6.74 -60.24
CA LEU A 3 51.82 6.60 -59.96
C LEU A 3 51.29 5.14 -60.03
N GLN A 4 50.94 4.44 -58.95
CA GLN A 4 50.02 4.71 -57.81
C GLN A 4 48.54 4.84 -58.25
N GLY A 5 47.69 3.95 -57.74
CA GLY A 5 46.22 3.93 -57.87
C GLY A 5 45.69 2.50 -57.66
N ASP A 6 45.65 1.99 -56.45
CA ASP A 6 44.57 2.09 -55.44
C ASP A 6 43.47 1.01 -55.56
N ARG A 7 43.69 -0.03 -54.76
CA ARG A 7 42.79 -0.75 -53.85
C ARG A 7 41.33 -0.22 -53.74
N GLN A 8 40.33 -1.10 -53.95
CA GLN A 8 39.30 -1.45 -52.95
C GLN A 8 38.26 -2.46 -53.46
N PRO A 9 38.04 -3.61 -52.78
CA PRO A 9 36.76 -4.31 -52.81
C PRO A 9 35.75 -3.62 -51.88
N ALA A 10 34.49 -3.62 -52.31
CA ALA A 10 33.36 -2.98 -51.66
C ALA A 10 33.18 -3.39 -50.19
N ALA A 11 32.94 -2.38 -49.36
CA ALA A 11 32.67 -2.50 -47.94
C ALA A 11 31.31 -3.19 -47.69
N ASN A 12 31.33 -4.26 -46.89
CA ASN A 12 30.15 -4.78 -46.22
C ASN A 12 29.80 -3.84 -45.07
N SER A 13 28.64 -3.19 -45.14
CA SER A 13 28.16 -2.21 -44.17
C SER A 13 27.68 -2.88 -42.88
N ARG A 14 28.41 -2.58 -41.80
CA ARG A 14 27.99 -2.40 -40.40
C ARG A 14 26.52 -2.71 -40.06
N GLY A 15 26.35 -3.69 -39.19
CA GLY A 15 25.12 -3.98 -38.43
C GLY A 15 25.44 -4.60 -37.07
N SER A 16 26.30 -3.93 -36.29
CA SER A 16 26.32 -3.96 -34.82
C SER A 16 25.06 -3.21 -34.32
N GLU A 17 24.28 -3.58 -33.32
CA GLU A 17 24.48 -4.35 -32.10
C GLU A 17 23.15 -5.01 -31.68
N LYS A 18 23.24 -6.22 -31.12
CA LYS A 18 22.24 -6.73 -30.17
C LYS A 18 22.64 -6.25 -28.78
N MET A 19 21.70 -5.71 -28.01
CA MET A 19 21.66 -5.87 -26.55
C MET A 19 20.20 -5.89 -26.10
N ALA A 20 19.80 -7.04 -25.57
CA ALA A 20 18.59 -7.20 -24.79
C ALA A 20 18.79 -6.52 -23.44
N ASP A 21 17.89 -5.62 -23.04
CA ASP A 21 17.87 -5.08 -21.69
C ASP A 21 17.22 -6.12 -20.75
N GLY A 22 18.01 -7.14 -20.41
CA GLY A 22 17.80 -7.97 -19.24
C GLY A 22 18.49 -7.30 -18.07
N ALA A 23 17.75 -6.52 -17.28
CA ALA A 23 18.24 -5.93 -16.05
C ALA A 23 18.47 -7.02 -14.99
N VAL A 24 19.65 -7.64 -15.08
CA VAL A 24 20.24 -8.54 -14.10
C VAL A 24 20.46 -7.79 -12.80
N GLY A 25 19.92 -8.35 -11.71
CA GLY A 25 20.17 -7.91 -10.35
C GLY A 25 21.67 -7.83 -10.05
N LYS A 26 22.16 -6.62 -9.79
CA LYS A 26 23.46 -6.38 -9.19
C LYS A 26 23.28 -6.26 -7.68
N ASP A 27 23.32 -7.39 -6.99
CA ASP A 27 23.67 -7.40 -5.57
C ASP A 27 25.18 -7.16 -5.45
N LYS A 28 25.56 -5.89 -5.35
CA LYS A 28 26.95 -5.49 -5.02
C LYS A 28 27.08 -5.30 -3.51
N CYS A 29 27.85 -6.24 -2.94
CA CYS A 29 28.73 -6.14 -1.78
C CYS A 29 28.83 -4.79 -1.05
N GLY A 30 28.54 -4.80 0.26
CA GLY A 30 29.33 -4.08 1.27
C GLY A 30 28.91 -2.68 1.70
N GLU A 31 27.88 -2.07 1.10
CA GLU A 31 27.31 -0.84 1.66
C GLU A 31 26.30 -1.16 2.77
N PRO A 32 26.20 -0.35 3.84
CA PRO A 32 25.03 -0.43 4.71
C PRO A 32 23.81 -0.26 3.81
N ARG A 33 22.98 -1.30 3.72
CA ARG A 33 21.76 -1.25 2.93
C ARG A 33 20.96 -0.03 3.40
N LEU A 34 20.94 1.03 2.59
CA LEU A 34 20.28 2.29 2.91
C LEU A 34 18.80 2.05 3.27
N VAL A 35 18.23 1.01 2.67
CA VAL A 35 16.89 0.49 2.93
C VAL A 35 16.90 -1.03 2.99
N SER A 36 16.10 -1.59 3.87
CA SER A 36 15.85 -3.02 4.10
C SER A 36 14.78 -3.58 3.17
N LEU A 37 13.84 -2.76 2.72
CA LEU A 37 12.79 -3.19 1.80
C LEU A 37 13.32 -3.33 0.36
N PRO A 38 12.87 -4.36 -0.40
CA PRO A 38 13.32 -4.57 -1.78
C PRO A 38 12.79 -3.47 -2.71
N LEU A 39 13.72 -2.68 -3.26
CA LEU A 39 13.41 -1.54 -4.14
C LEU A 39 12.60 -1.93 -5.39
N SER A 40 12.80 -3.14 -5.91
CA SER A 40 12.03 -3.65 -7.05
C SER A 40 10.53 -3.75 -6.72
N ARG A 41 10.19 -4.23 -5.53
CA ARG A 41 8.79 -4.37 -5.10
C ARG A 41 8.14 -3.02 -4.87
N ILE A 42 8.87 -2.09 -4.27
CA ILE A 42 8.40 -0.72 -4.03
C ILE A 42 8.15 -0.03 -5.36
N ARG A 43 9.06 -0.15 -6.33
CA ARG A 43 8.88 0.41 -7.67
C ARG A 43 7.62 -0.12 -8.36
N VAL A 44 7.33 -1.42 -8.24
CA VAL A 44 6.10 -2.03 -8.79
C VAL A 44 4.85 -1.44 -8.12
N ILE A 45 4.85 -1.28 -6.80
CA ILE A 45 3.73 -0.69 -6.06
C ILE A 45 3.54 0.78 -6.46
N MET A 46 4.60 1.57 -6.54
CA MET A 46 4.50 2.97 -6.97
C MET A 46 3.94 3.09 -8.39
N LYS A 47 4.28 2.16 -9.30
CA LYS A 47 3.76 2.12 -10.68
C LYS A 47 2.37 1.52 -10.82
N SER A 48 1.75 1.00 -9.75
CA SER A 48 0.37 0.50 -9.85
C SER A 48 -0.65 1.64 -9.95
N SER A 49 -0.25 2.86 -9.58
CA SER A 49 -1.06 4.06 -9.80
C SER A 49 -0.96 4.49 -11.27
N PRO A 50 -2.10 4.69 -11.97
CA PRO A 50 -2.11 5.03 -13.41
C PRO A 50 -1.40 6.35 -13.73
N GLU A 51 -1.31 7.26 -12.76
CA GLU A 51 -0.66 8.57 -12.89
C GLU A 51 0.87 8.52 -12.81
N VAL A 52 1.48 7.38 -12.48
CA VAL A 52 2.93 7.26 -12.26
C VAL A 52 3.62 6.60 -13.45
N SER A 53 4.16 7.41 -14.36
CA SER A 53 4.86 6.94 -15.56
C SER A 53 6.34 6.57 -15.31
N SER A 54 7.06 7.42 -14.60
CA SER A 54 8.48 7.25 -14.29
C SER A 54 8.79 7.63 -12.84
N ILE A 55 9.84 7.01 -12.27
CA ILE A 55 10.20 7.17 -10.86
C ILE A 55 11.72 7.38 -10.77
N ASN A 56 12.12 8.53 -10.25
CA ASN A 56 13.52 8.85 -9.95
C ASN A 56 14.09 7.90 -8.87
N GLN A 57 15.38 7.57 -8.96
CA GLN A 57 16.05 6.68 -8.02
C GLN A 57 16.04 7.24 -6.59
N GLU A 58 16.24 8.55 -6.41
CA GLU A 58 16.21 9.17 -5.08
C GLU A 58 14.82 9.10 -4.44
N ALA A 59 13.77 9.39 -5.22
CA ALA A 59 12.39 9.27 -4.77
C ALA A 59 12.07 7.82 -4.35
N LEU A 60 12.53 6.83 -5.12
CA LEU A 60 12.35 5.42 -4.80
C LEU A 60 13.01 5.04 -3.46
N VAL A 61 14.25 5.48 -3.23
CA VAL A 61 14.96 5.21 -1.96
C VAL A 61 14.30 5.93 -0.79
N LEU A 62 13.84 7.17 -0.98
CA LEU A 62 13.13 7.94 0.04
C LEU A 62 11.80 7.28 0.42
N THR A 63 10.98 6.87 -0.57
CA THR A 63 9.72 6.14 -0.35
C THR A 63 9.98 4.83 0.39
N ALA A 64 11.06 4.12 0.04
CA ALA A 64 11.45 2.90 0.75
C ALA A 64 11.76 3.16 2.22
N LYS A 65 12.54 4.20 2.51
CA LYS A 65 12.86 4.57 3.90
C LYS A 65 11.63 5.06 4.67
N ALA A 66 10.78 5.86 4.04
CA ALA A 66 9.54 6.33 4.63
C ALA A 66 8.60 5.16 4.96
N THR A 67 8.53 4.13 4.10
CA THR A 67 7.71 2.94 4.32
C THR A 67 8.19 2.13 5.53
N GLU A 68 9.51 1.98 5.71
CA GLU A 68 10.07 1.33 6.91
C GLU A 68 9.69 2.07 8.19
N LEU A 69 9.89 3.40 8.19
CA LEU A 69 9.55 4.24 9.33
C LEU A 69 8.05 4.22 9.61
N PHE A 70 7.23 4.20 8.55
CA PHE A 70 5.78 4.11 8.66
C PHE A 70 5.35 2.81 9.34
N VAL A 71 5.87 1.66 8.92
CA VAL A 71 5.54 0.36 9.53
C VAL A 71 5.96 0.33 11.00
N GLN A 72 7.16 0.81 11.32
CA GLN A 72 7.63 0.91 12.71
C GLN A 72 6.74 1.85 13.54
N TYR A 73 6.36 2.99 12.97
CA TYR A 73 5.53 3.99 13.63
C TYR A 73 4.12 3.46 13.90
N LEU A 74 3.46 2.87 12.89
CA LEU A 74 2.15 2.25 13.04
C LEU A 74 2.16 1.19 14.14
N ALA A 75 3.12 0.25 14.10
CA ALA A 75 3.21 -0.81 15.10
C ALA A 75 3.43 -0.26 16.51
N THR A 76 4.34 0.71 16.66
CA THR A 76 4.64 1.32 17.96
C THR A 76 3.48 2.15 18.49
N TYR A 77 2.81 2.91 17.62
CA TYR A 77 1.67 3.74 17.98
C TYR A 77 0.51 2.87 18.44
N SER A 78 0.12 1.86 17.65
CA SER A 78 -0.96 0.93 17.99
C SER A 78 -0.66 0.14 19.25
N TYR A 79 0.59 -0.28 19.46
CA TYR A 79 0.98 -0.96 20.70
C TYR A 79 0.84 -0.07 21.94
N ARG A 80 1.15 1.23 21.81
CA ARG A 80 1.17 2.18 22.94
C ARG A 80 -0.20 2.73 23.31
N HIS A 81 -1.08 2.89 22.34
CA HIS A 81 -2.41 3.49 22.50
C HIS A 81 -3.54 2.46 22.53
N GLY A 82 -3.30 1.24 22.03
CA GLY A 82 -4.17 0.10 22.22
C GLY A 82 -3.91 -0.65 23.52
N SER A 83 -4.41 -1.88 23.59
CA SER A 83 -4.25 -2.79 24.73
C SER A 83 -2.87 -3.48 24.79
N GLY A 84 -1.95 -3.07 23.91
CA GLY A 84 -0.66 -3.72 23.73
C GLY A 84 0.25 -3.68 24.96
N LYS A 85 0.26 -2.59 25.71
CA LYS A 85 1.06 -2.47 26.96
C LYS A 85 0.61 -3.46 28.03
N GLU A 86 -0.69 -3.65 28.19
CA GLU A 86 -1.27 -4.53 29.21
C GLU A 86 -1.07 -6.00 28.82
N LYS A 87 -1.34 -6.32 27.55
CA LYS A 87 -1.26 -7.70 27.02
C LYS A 87 0.16 -8.10 26.60
N LYS A 88 1.11 -7.16 26.61
CA LYS A 88 2.49 -7.32 26.09
C LYS A 88 2.54 -7.90 24.68
N ALA A 89 1.53 -7.62 23.87
CA ALA A 89 1.37 -8.15 22.52
C ALA A 89 0.59 -7.15 21.66
N LEU A 90 1.03 -6.94 20.41
CA LEU A 90 0.28 -6.15 19.44
C LEU A 90 -0.75 -7.05 18.75
N THR A 91 -2.03 -6.71 18.88
CA THR A 91 -3.13 -7.47 18.28
C THR A 91 -3.72 -6.75 17.07
N TYR A 92 -4.44 -7.48 16.22
CA TYR A 92 -5.15 -6.89 15.09
C TYR A 92 -6.15 -5.81 15.54
N SER A 93 -6.86 -6.02 16.67
CA SER A 93 -7.78 -5.02 17.20
C SER A 93 -7.10 -3.70 17.53
N ASP A 94 -5.85 -3.73 18.02
CA ASP A 94 -5.12 -2.50 18.33
C ASP A 94 -4.81 -1.71 17.03
N LEU A 95 -4.46 -2.41 15.95
CA LEU A 95 -4.23 -1.82 14.62
C LEU A 95 -5.52 -1.25 14.02
N ALA A 96 -6.62 -2.01 14.06
CA ALA A 96 -7.91 -1.58 13.52
C ALA A 96 -8.47 -0.36 14.29
N ASN A 97 -8.36 -0.36 15.62
CA ASN A 97 -8.76 0.80 16.43
C ASN A 97 -7.90 2.03 16.11
N THR A 98 -6.59 1.85 15.96
CA THR A 98 -5.68 2.94 15.58
C THR A 98 -6.07 3.57 14.24
N ALA A 99 -6.42 2.74 13.24
CA ALA A 99 -6.82 3.20 11.92
C ALA A 99 -8.14 4.01 11.93
N GLU A 100 -9.04 3.72 12.88
CA GLU A 100 -10.33 4.41 13.00
C GLU A 100 -10.27 5.66 13.87
N GLU A 101 -9.51 5.61 14.96
CA GLU A 101 -9.51 6.68 15.99
C GLU A 101 -8.50 7.79 15.71
N SER A 102 -7.49 7.53 14.87
CA SER A 102 -6.42 8.48 14.57
C SER A 102 -6.56 9.05 13.16
N GLU A 103 -6.70 10.37 13.05
CA GLU A 103 -6.73 11.09 11.77
C GLU A 103 -5.50 10.78 10.89
N THR A 104 -4.33 10.60 11.51
CA THR A 104 -3.08 10.27 10.79
C THR A 104 -3.15 8.90 10.10
N PHE A 105 -3.94 7.96 10.62
CA PHE A 105 -4.06 6.60 10.10
C PHE A 105 -5.40 6.33 9.40
N GLN A 106 -6.26 7.34 9.25
CA GLN A 106 -7.60 7.20 8.68
C GLN A 106 -7.60 6.61 7.26
N PHE A 107 -6.54 6.85 6.48
CA PHE A 107 -6.38 6.25 5.15
C PHE A 107 -6.29 4.70 5.17
N LEU A 108 -6.10 4.10 6.34
CA LEU A 108 -6.10 2.65 6.54
C LEU A 108 -7.47 2.08 6.93
N ALA A 109 -8.49 2.89 7.20
CA ALA A 109 -9.77 2.41 7.73
C ALA A 109 -10.41 1.32 6.85
N ASP A 110 -10.37 1.51 5.53
CA ASP A 110 -10.91 0.54 4.57
C ASP A 110 -10.02 -0.71 4.41
N ILE A 111 -8.75 -0.62 4.80
CA ILE A 111 -7.76 -1.71 4.68
C ILE A 111 -7.71 -2.54 5.97
N LEU A 112 -7.93 -1.92 7.12
CA LEU A 112 -7.88 -2.52 8.45
C LEU A 112 -9.22 -2.37 9.19
N PRO A 113 -10.32 -2.94 8.66
CA PRO A 113 -11.64 -2.78 9.29
C PRO A 113 -11.72 -3.51 10.64
N LYS A 114 -12.52 -2.96 11.56
CA LYS A 114 -12.92 -3.66 12.79
C LYS A 114 -13.73 -4.91 12.44
N LYS A 115 -13.36 -6.04 13.04
CA LYS A 115 -14.07 -7.32 12.83
C LYS A 115 -15.34 -7.33 13.68
N ILE A 116 -16.46 -7.66 13.05
CA ILE A 116 -17.71 -8.01 13.73
C ILE A 116 -18.06 -9.48 13.45
N LEU A 117 -18.51 -10.19 14.48
CA LEU A 117 -18.98 -11.56 14.31
C LEU A 117 -20.31 -11.55 13.54
N ALA A 118 -20.48 -12.44 12.56
CA ALA A 118 -21.69 -12.50 11.73
C ALA A 118 -22.97 -12.64 12.58
N SER A 119 -22.93 -13.46 13.64
CA SER A 119 -24.06 -13.60 14.57
C SER A 119 -24.41 -12.28 15.28
N LYS A 120 -23.40 -11.48 15.65
CA LYS A 120 -23.61 -10.15 16.23
C LYS A 120 -24.23 -9.20 15.21
N TYR A 121 -23.74 -9.21 13.97
CA TYR A 121 -24.28 -8.39 12.90
C TYR A 121 -25.73 -8.76 12.56
N LEU A 122 -26.04 -10.06 12.45
CA LEU A 122 -27.40 -10.55 12.21
C LEU A 122 -28.35 -10.16 13.35
N LYS A 123 -27.89 -10.23 14.60
CA LYS A 123 -28.66 -9.79 15.76
C LYS A 123 -28.94 -8.29 15.69
N MET A 124 -27.93 -7.46 15.42
CA MET A 124 -28.10 -6.02 15.25
C MET A 124 -29.08 -5.66 14.12
N LEU A 125 -29.06 -6.40 13.00
CA LEU A 125 -30.01 -6.18 11.90
C LEU A 125 -31.44 -6.55 12.29
N LYS A 126 -31.61 -7.58 13.11
CA LYS A 126 -32.92 -8.01 13.59
C LYS A 126 -33.50 -6.99 14.59
N GLU A 127 -32.69 -6.58 15.58
CA GLU A 127 -33.08 -5.57 16.57
C GLU A 127 -33.43 -4.24 15.89
N LYS A 128 -32.62 -3.78 14.93
CA LYS A 128 -32.93 -2.56 14.18
C LYS A 128 -34.25 -2.64 13.40
N ARG A 129 -34.60 -3.81 12.86
CA ARG A 129 -35.87 -3.99 12.14
C ARG A 129 -37.07 -3.97 13.11
N GLU A 130 -36.92 -4.61 14.27
CA GLU A 130 -37.94 -4.60 15.32
C GLU A 130 -38.16 -3.18 15.88
N ASP A 131 -37.08 -2.39 16.04
CA ASP A 131 -37.18 -0.98 16.43
C ASP A 131 -37.87 -0.15 15.34
N ASP A 132 -37.50 -0.31 14.07
CA ASP A 132 -38.12 0.43 12.96
C ASP A 132 -39.62 0.07 12.82
N GLU A 133 -40.01 -1.21 13.01
CA GLU A 133 -41.42 -1.68 13.01
C GLU A 133 -42.22 -1.14 14.22
N ALA A 134 -41.61 -1.05 15.40
CA ALA A 134 -42.29 -0.53 16.61
C ALA A 134 -42.52 0.99 16.55
N ASN A 135 -41.70 1.74 15.83
CA ASN A 135 -41.87 3.20 15.69
C ASN A 135 -42.96 3.58 14.66
N ASP A 136 -43.25 2.74 13.67
CA ASP A 136 -44.33 2.98 12.69
C ASP A 136 -45.72 2.75 13.33
N ASP A 137 -45.88 1.76 14.22
CA ASP A 137 -47.14 1.46 14.91
C ASP A 137 -47.56 2.51 15.96
N GLU A 138 -46.66 3.35 16.48
CA GLU A 138 -47.01 4.46 17.40
C GLU A 138 -47.54 5.71 16.69
N SER A 139 -47.38 5.83 15.36
CA SER A 139 -47.79 7.03 14.61
C SER A 139 -49.28 7.10 14.25
N ASP A 140 -50.02 6.00 14.37
CA ASP A 140 -51.44 5.89 14.02
C ASP A 140 -52.41 6.13 15.22
N ASN A 141 -51.91 6.45 16.42
CA ASN A 141 -52.75 6.51 17.63
C ASN A 141 -53.04 7.93 18.18
N ASP A 142 -52.56 9.00 17.53
CA ASP A 142 -52.76 10.39 18.00
C ASP A 142 -53.90 11.16 17.29
N GLU A 143 -54.60 10.58 16.31
CA GLU A 143 -55.71 11.27 15.59
C GLU A 143 -57.13 10.96 16.15
N ALA A 144 -57.25 10.31 17.30
CA ALA A 144 -58.54 9.83 17.79
C ALA A 144 -59.15 10.54 19.00
N GLU A 145 -58.78 11.77 19.38
CA GLU A 145 -59.62 12.62 20.26
C GLU A 145 -59.44 14.12 19.97
N SER A 146 -60.36 14.71 19.20
CA SER A 146 -60.69 16.15 19.20
C SER A 146 -62.11 16.38 18.71
#